data_AF-A0A943SII1-F1
#
_entry.id   AF-A0A943SII1-F1
#
_cell.length_a   1.000
_cell.length_b   1.000
_cell.length_c   1.000
_cell.angle_alpha   90.00
_cell.angle_beta   90.00
_cell.angle_gamma   90.00
#
_symmetry.space_group_name_H-M   'P 1'
#
loop_
_entity.id
_entity.type
_entity.pdbx_description
1 polymer ?
#
loop_
_entity_poly.entity_id
_entity_poly.type
_entity_poly.pdbx_seq_one_letter_code
_entity_poly.pdbx_strand_id
1 'polypeptide(L)'
;LEKYRDGVTNILFVGRIAPNKKFEDIIRAFYYYRTQKNPNSRLILVGSCGGMENYQQALEQYVRQLGLEQSVVFSGHVSFPEILAFYHAADLFLCMSEHEGFCVPLVEAMFFGVPIVAYASTAIPSTLGGSGFLLNQKDPVLAGEVMHRVLTDEQLKAQLIAGQKKRLEDFSYEKISAQLSEYLRAFIGRE
;
A
#
# COMPACT_ATOMS: atom_id res chain seq x y z
N LEU A 1 9.40 13.01 11.29
CA LEU A 1 9.51 12.61 9.87
C LEU A 1 9.42 13.81 8.89
N GLU A 2 9.77 15.04 9.32
CA GLU A 2 9.82 16.22 8.43
C GLU A 2 10.74 16.02 7.21
N LYS A 3 11.78 15.20 7.36
CA LYS A 3 12.71 14.85 6.27
C LYS A 3 12.06 14.18 5.04
N TYR A 4 10.81 13.71 5.14
CA TYR A 4 10.08 13.14 4.00
C TYR A 4 9.09 14.15 3.38
N ARG A 5 9.05 15.39 3.88
CA ARG A 5 8.27 16.51 3.31
C ARG A 5 9.20 17.49 2.59
N ASP A 6 10.07 16.95 1.74
CA ASP A 6 11.13 17.68 1.05
C ASP A 6 10.86 17.81 -0.47
N GLY A 7 9.61 17.64 -0.89
CA GLY A 7 9.19 17.74 -2.30
C GLY A 7 9.48 16.50 -3.14
N VAL A 8 10.03 15.44 -2.55
CA VAL A 8 10.18 14.13 -3.21
C VAL A 8 8.86 13.37 -3.12
N THR A 9 8.43 12.76 -4.22
CA THR A 9 7.22 11.92 -4.22
C THR A 9 7.45 10.61 -3.47
N ASN A 10 6.65 10.36 -2.44
CA ASN A 10 6.77 9.21 -1.56
C ASN A 10 5.79 8.09 -1.94
N ILE A 11 6.32 6.94 -2.36
CA ILE A 11 5.57 5.70 -2.56
C ILE A 11 5.71 4.85 -1.30
N LEU A 12 4.60 4.47 -0.69
CA LEU A 12 4.59 3.75 0.59
C LEU A 12 4.07 2.32 0.42
N PHE A 13 4.70 1.41 1.15
CA PHE A 13 4.12 0.12 1.51
C PHE A 13 4.37 -0.13 3.01
N VAL A 14 3.34 -0.61 3.71
CA VAL A 14 3.42 -0.96 5.14
C VAL A 14 3.08 -2.43 5.30
N GLY A 15 3.99 -3.20 5.90
CA GLY A 15 3.79 -4.62 6.16
C GLY A 15 5.11 -5.31 6.52
N ARG A 16 5.02 -6.39 7.29
CA ARG A 16 6.17 -7.24 7.60
C ARG A 16 6.87 -7.69 6.31
N ILE A 17 8.20 -7.65 6.30
CA ILE A 17 9.01 -8.11 5.18
C ILE A 17 8.91 -9.63 5.09
N ALA A 18 8.14 -10.11 4.11
CA ALA A 18 7.84 -11.52 3.92
C ALA A 18 7.61 -11.84 2.43
N PRO A 19 7.99 -13.04 1.94
CA PRO A 19 7.92 -13.38 0.51
C PRO A 19 6.52 -13.25 -0.12
N ASN A 20 5.45 -13.52 0.61
CA ASN A 20 4.09 -13.41 0.10
C ASN A 20 3.65 -11.97 -0.18
N LYS A 21 4.37 -10.97 0.36
CA LYS A 21 4.13 -9.54 0.08
C LYS A 21 4.78 -9.07 -1.22
N LYS A 22 5.70 -9.87 -1.77
CA LYS A 22 6.33 -9.64 -3.07
C LYS A 22 6.95 -8.26 -3.18
N PHE A 23 7.85 -7.95 -2.24
CA PHE A 23 8.57 -6.67 -2.21
C PHE A 23 9.37 -6.44 -3.50
N GLU A 24 9.80 -7.50 -4.19
CA GLU A 24 10.45 -7.42 -5.51
C GLU A 24 9.53 -6.77 -6.54
N ASP A 25 8.24 -7.06 -6.52
CA ASP A 25 7.27 -6.50 -7.47
C ASP A 25 7.06 -5.00 -7.21
N ILE A 26 7.02 -4.62 -5.93
CA ILE A 26 6.97 -3.21 -5.51
C ILE A 26 8.24 -2.48 -5.99
N ILE A 27 9.41 -3.07 -5.76
CA ILE A 27 10.71 -2.50 -6.17
C ILE A 27 10.80 -2.39 -7.70
N ARG A 28 10.34 -3.39 -8.47
CA ARG A 28 10.35 -3.37 -9.93
C ARG A 28 9.41 -2.29 -10.50
N ALA A 29 8.19 -2.18 -9.97
CA ALA A 29 7.26 -1.13 -10.36
C ALA A 29 7.82 0.26 -10.06
N PHE A 30 8.41 0.42 -8.86
CA PHE A 30 9.06 1.67 -8.47
C PHE A 30 10.27 2.01 -9.34
N TYR A 31 11.10 1.03 -9.69
CA TYR A 31 12.25 1.22 -10.58
C TYR A 31 11.80 1.81 -11.94
N TYR A 32 10.76 1.22 -12.54
CA TYR A 32 10.20 1.75 -13.79
C TYR A 32 9.65 3.17 -13.58
N TYR A 33 8.81 3.39 -12.57
CA TYR A 33 8.23 4.70 -12.30
C TYR A 33 9.31 5.78 -12.11
N ARG A 34 10.34 5.49 -11.30
CA ARG A 34 11.42 6.43 -11.04
C ARG A 34 12.25 6.74 -12.29
N THR A 35 12.59 5.73 -13.08
CA THR A 35 13.47 5.91 -14.25
C THR A 35 12.75 6.51 -15.45
N GLN A 36 11.47 6.20 -15.64
CA GLN A 36 10.71 6.57 -16.84
C GLN A 36 9.75 7.73 -16.62
N LYS A 37 9.32 8.00 -15.38
CA LYS A 37 8.23 8.96 -15.08
C LYS A 37 8.67 10.07 -14.14
N ASN A 38 9.22 9.73 -12.98
CA ASN A 38 9.58 10.71 -11.96
C ASN A 38 10.88 10.35 -11.23
N PRO A 39 12.03 10.88 -11.68
CA PRO A 39 13.32 10.71 -11.01
C PRO A 39 13.40 11.34 -9.61
N ASN A 40 12.47 12.21 -9.23
CA ASN A 40 12.38 12.81 -7.90
C ASN A 40 11.35 12.08 -7.02
N SER A 41 11.51 10.77 -6.87
CA SER A 41 10.64 9.90 -6.09
C SER A 41 11.40 8.95 -5.17
N ARG A 42 10.78 8.49 -4.08
CA ARG A 42 11.34 7.48 -3.18
C ARG A 42 10.31 6.41 -2.84
N LEU A 43 10.78 5.19 -2.62
CA LEU A 43 10.01 4.07 -2.11
C LEU A 43 10.33 3.87 -0.62
N ILE A 44 9.30 3.83 0.21
CA ILE A 44 9.41 3.61 1.64
C ILE A 44 8.72 2.28 1.98
N LEU A 45 9.51 1.33 2.47
CA LEU A 45 9.11 -0.02 2.84
C LEU A 45 9.15 -0.11 4.37
N VAL A 46 7.97 -0.04 4.99
CA VAL A 46 7.81 0.00 6.43
C VAL A 46 7.44 -1.38 6.97
N GLY A 47 8.29 -1.95 7.83
CA GLY A 47 8.01 -3.21 8.50
C GLY A 47 9.26 -3.97 8.92
N SER A 48 9.13 -4.78 9.96
CA SER A 48 10.18 -5.69 10.42
C SER A 48 10.33 -6.89 9.48
N CYS A 49 11.52 -7.47 9.37
CA CYS A 49 11.75 -8.76 8.71
C CYS A 49 11.51 -9.97 9.61
N GLY A 50 11.57 -9.82 10.94
CA GLY A 50 11.21 -10.84 11.94
C GLY A 50 11.44 -12.30 11.52
N GLY A 51 12.70 -12.73 11.42
CA GLY A 51 13.07 -14.10 11.02
C GLY A 51 13.19 -14.30 9.51
N MET A 52 13.08 -13.24 8.71
CA MET A 52 13.22 -13.23 7.25
C MET A 52 14.44 -12.41 6.82
N GLU A 53 15.52 -12.42 7.59
CA GLU A 53 16.72 -11.60 7.37
C GLU A 53 17.36 -11.91 6.02
N ASN A 54 17.42 -13.20 5.62
CA ASN A 54 17.93 -13.61 4.31
C ASN A 54 17.11 -13.01 3.15
N TYR A 55 15.79 -12.93 3.34
CA TYR A 55 14.91 -12.34 2.35
C TYR A 55 15.12 -10.83 2.26
N GLN A 56 15.22 -10.13 3.39
CA GLN A 56 15.57 -8.71 3.41
C GLN A 56 16.93 -8.44 2.75
N GLN A 57 17.95 -9.24 3.04
CA GLN A 57 19.28 -9.10 2.43
C GLN A 57 19.22 -9.27 0.90
N ALA A 58 18.44 -10.23 0.41
CA ALA A 58 18.23 -10.40 -1.03
C ALA A 58 17.55 -9.18 -1.66
N LEU A 59 16.55 -8.58 -0.99
CA LEU A 59 15.91 -7.34 -1.43
C LEU A 59 16.88 -6.15 -1.45
N GLU A 60 17.71 -6.00 -0.42
CA GLU A 60 18.73 -4.94 -0.36
C GLU A 60 19.78 -5.10 -1.46
N GLN A 61 20.22 -6.32 -1.74
CA GLN A 61 21.10 -6.61 -2.88
C GLN A 61 20.42 -6.27 -4.21
N TYR A 62 19.14 -6.60 -4.35
CA TYR A 62 18.36 -6.29 -5.54
C TYR A 62 18.24 -4.77 -5.76
N VAL A 63 17.96 -4.01 -4.71
CA VAL A 63 17.97 -2.53 -4.73
C VAL A 63 19.32 -1.98 -5.18
N ARG A 64 20.44 -2.55 -4.69
CA ARG A 64 21.80 -2.16 -5.11
C ARG A 64 22.07 -2.44 -6.59
N GLN A 65 21.68 -3.62 -7.08
CA GLN A 65 21.83 -3.98 -8.49
C GLN A 65 21.06 -3.02 -9.43
N LEU A 66 19.96 -2.44 -8.95
CA LEU A 66 19.17 -1.47 -9.69
C LEU A 66 19.64 0.00 -9.49
N GLY A 67 20.66 0.25 -8.64
CA GLY A 67 21.14 1.60 -8.34
C GLY A 67 20.14 2.45 -7.56
N LEU A 68 19.30 1.82 -6.72
CA LEU A 68 18.18 2.45 -6.03
C LEU A 68 18.46 2.76 -4.55
N GLU A 69 19.68 2.57 -4.05
CA GLU A 69 20.04 2.64 -2.63
C GLU A 69 19.69 3.97 -1.95
N GLN A 70 19.74 5.06 -2.71
CA GLN A 70 19.41 6.41 -2.22
C GLN A 70 17.90 6.73 -2.29
N SER A 71 17.12 5.85 -2.91
CA SER A 71 15.71 6.07 -3.23
C SER A 71 14.78 5.01 -2.67
N VAL A 72 15.29 3.91 -2.11
CA VAL A 72 14.50 2.88 -1.43
C VAL A 72 14.91 2.84 0.03
N VAL A 73 13.94 3.01 0.92
CA VAL A 73 14.14 3.03 2.37
C VAL A 73 13.47 1.81 2.98
N PHE A 74 14.25 0.94 3.61
CA PHE A 74 13.75 -0.09 4.53
C PHE A 74 13.78 0.50 5.93
N SER A 75 12.62 0.81 6.52
CA SER A 75 12.59 1.43 7.86
C SER A 75 12.82 0.42 8.99
N GLY A 76 12.60 -0.88 8.72
CA GLY A 76 12.51 -1.89 9.76
C GLY A 76 11.27 -1.71 10.64
N HIS A 77 11.36 -2.20 11.88
CA HIS A 77 10.33 -1.97 12.89
C HIS A 77 10.32 -0.50 13.32
N VAL A 78 9.12 0.08 13.40
CA VAL A 78 8.92 1.48 13.81
C VAL A 78 7.76 1.56 14.80
N SER A 79 7.77 2.60 15.62
CA SER A 79 6.70 2.88 16.58
C SER A 79 5.39 3.28 15.88
N PHE A 80 4.26 3.15 16.57
CA PHE A 80 2.96 3.53 16.00
C PHE A 80 2.92 5.00 15.52
N PRO A 81 3.41 6.00 16.28
CA PRO A 81 3.47 7.39 15.77
C PRO A 81 4.28 7.55 14.49
N GLU A 82 5.35 6.76 14.31
CA GLU A 82 6.14 6.79 13.07
C GLU A 82 5.37 6.21 11.89
N ILE A 83 4.60 5.14 12.09
CA ILE A 83 3.70 4.59 11.05
C ILE A 83 2.72 5.67 10.58
N LEU A 84 2.05 6.38 11.49
CA LEU A 84 1.11 7.45 11.13
C LEU A 84 1.80 8.55 10.33
N ALA A 85 3.02 8.90 10.72
CA ALA A 85 3.79 9.93 10.06
C ALA A 85 4.30 9.49 8.66
N PHE A 86 4.50 8.19 8.40
CA PHE A 86 4.72 7.69 7.04
C PHE A 86 3.50 7.86 6.15
N TYR A 87 2.31 7.48 6.63
CA TYR A 87 1.08 7.71 5.87
C TYR A 87 0.83 9.19 5.59
N HIS A 88 1.05 10.05 6.57
CA HIS A 88 0.95 11.51 6.40
C HIS A 88 1.95 12.12 5.41
N ALA A 89 3.03 11.42 5.08
CA ALA A 89 4.02 11.85 4.10
C ALA A 89 3.85 11.16 2.74
N ALA A 90 3.02 10.12 2.65
CA ALA A 90 2.88 9.32 1.44
C ALA A 90 2.01 10.02 0.39
N ASP A 91 2.44 9.91 -0.87
CA ASP A 91 1.69 10.39 -2.03
C ASP A 91 0.91 9.27 -2.73
N LEU A 92 1.37 8.02 -2.55
CA LEU A 92 0.75 6.82 -3.10
C LEU A 92 1.02 5.62 -2.18
N PHE A 93 0.03 4.75 -2.02
CA PHE A 93 0.21 3.44 -1.42
C PHE A 93 0.22 2.36 -2.51
N LEU A 94 1.30 1.58 -2.59
CA LEU A 94 1.47 0.53 -3.60
C LEU A 94 1.51 -0.86 -2.95
N CYS A 95 0.53 -1.71 -3.26
CA CYS A 95 0.45 -3.08 -2.74
C CYS A 95 0.54 -4.13 -3.86
N MET A 96 1.64 -4.87 -3.93
CA MET A 96 1.83 -5.95 -4.92
C MET A 96 1.78 -7.35 -4.32
N SER A 97 1.25 -7.49 -3.09
CA SER A 97 1.17 -8.75 -2.36
C SER A 97 0.49 -9.86 -3.18
N GLU A 98 1.06 -11.05 -3.15
CA GLU A 98 0.44 -12.25 -3.74
C GLU A 98 -0.70 -12.78 -2.87
N HIS A 99 -0.61 -12.54 -1.56
CA HIS A 99 -1.62 -13.02 -0.62
C HIS A 99 -1.78 -12.05 0.55
N GLU A 100 -3.01 -11.55 0.68
CA GLU A 100 -3.50 -10.80 1.82
C GLU A 100 -4.82 -11.37 2.35
N GLY A 101 -5.01 -11.31 3.66
CA GLY A 101 -6.36 -11.39 4.24
C GLY A 101 -7.04 -10.03 4.06
N PHE A 102 -7.42 -9.40 5.16
CA PHE A 102 -8.05 -8.08 5.11
C PHE A 102 -7.13 -6.95 4.63
N CYS A 103 -5.81 -7.04 4.85
CA CYS A 103 -4.84 -5.98 4.55
C CYS A 103 -5.20 -4.62 5.20
N VAL A 104 -5.10 -4.56 6.52
CA VAL A 104 -5.32 -3.33 7.32
C VAL A 104 -4.59 -2.09 6.74
N PRO A 105 -3.35 -2.20 6.22
CA PRO A 105 -2.67 -1.06 5.59
C PRO A 105 -3.43 -0.35 4.46
N LEU A 106 -4.31 -1.05 3.72
CA LEU A 106 -5.17 -0.41 2.72
C LEU A 106 -6.17 0.54 3.39
N VAL A 107 -6.79 0.11 4.50
CA VAL A 107 -7.77 0.92 5.25
C VAL A 107 -7.08 2.10 5.92
N GLU A 108 -5.87 1.91 6.43
CA GLU A 108 -5.04 3.00 6.94
C GLU A 108 -4.72 4.02 5.83
N ALA A 109 -4.29 3.57 4.65
CA ALA A 109 -4.07 4.46 3.51
C ALA A 109 -5.33 5.24 3.10
N MET A 110 -6.50 4.58 3.11
CA MET A 110 -7.78 5.27 2.89
C MET A 110 -8.02 6.38 3.92
N PHE A 111 -7.80 6.07 5.20
CA PHE A 111 -7.99 7.03 6.30
C PHE A 111 -7.12 8.27 6.16
N PHE A 112 -5.87 8.10 5.75
CA PHE A 112 -4.94 9.21 5.51
C PHE A 112 -5.14 9.92 4.16
N GLY A 113 -6.11 9.48 3.35
CA GLY A 113 -6.36 10.08 2.04
C GLY A 113 -5.21 9.84 1.05
N VAL A 114 -4.49 8.71 1.19
CA VAL A 114 -3.42 8.31 0.28
C VAL A 114 -4.03 7.45 -0.83
N PRO A 115 -3.89 7.80 -2.12
CA PRO A 115 -4.46 7.01 -3.20
C PRO A 115 -3.77 5.65 -3.30
N ILE A 116 -4.56 4.61 -3.60
CA ILE A 116 -4.10 3.22 -3.57
C ILE A 116 -4.02 2.62 -4.98
N VAL A 117 -2.87 2.03 -5.29
CA VAL A 117 -2.69 1.10 -6.41
C VAL A 117 -2.35 -0.27 -5.83
N ALA A 118 -3.10 -1.29 -6.22
CA ALA A 118 -2.89 -2.63 -5.67
C ALA A 118 -3.08 -3.74 -6.70
N TYR A 119 -2.33 -4.82 -6.57
CA TYR A 119 -2.56 -6.06 -7.32
C TYR A 119 -3.82 -6.77 -6.81
N ALA A 120 -4.68 -7.21 -7.73
CA ALA A 120 -5.95 -7.87 -7.43
C ALA A 120 -5.74 -9.32 -6.97
N SER A 121 -5.20 -9.51 -5.77
CA SER A 121 -5.04 -10.82 -5.14
C SER A 121 -5.97 -11.01 -3.94
N THR A 122 -6.42 -12.25 -3.76
CA THR A 122 -7.17 -12.72 -2.58
C THR A 122 -8.26 -11.74 -2.13
N ALA A 123 -8.15 -11.16 -0.94
CA ALA A 123 -9.14 -10.25 -0.36
C ALA A 123 -8.85 -8.76 -0.64
N ILE A 124 -7.79 -8.40 -1.37
CA ILE A 124 -7.50 -7.01 -1.74
C ILE A 124 -8.67 -6.36 -2.50
N PRO A 125 -9.26 -6.98 -3.56
CA PRO A 125 -10.39 -6.40 -4.26
C PRO A 125 -11.60 -6.16 -3.34
N SER A 126 -11.89 -7.12 -2.45
CA SER A 126 -12.98 -6.98 -1.48
C SER A 126 -12.69 -5.90 -0.45
N THR A 127 -11.46 -5.77 0.06
CA THR A 127 -11.11 -4.70 1.01
C THR A 127 -11.29 -3.34 0.37
N LEU A 128 -10.79 -3.15 -0.86
CA LEU A 128 -10.94 -1.90 -1.59
C LEU A 128 -12.40 -1.62 -1.99
N GLY A 129 -13.20 -2.63 -2.32
CA GLY A 129 -14.60 -2.40 -2.72
C GLY A 129 -14.74 -1.40 -3.89
N GLY A 130 -13.77 -1.40 -4.82
CA GLY A 130 -13.69 -0.45 -5.94
C GLY A 130 -13.07 0.91 -5.61
N SER A 131 -12.62 1.15 -4.38
CA SER A 131 -12.03 2.42 -3.94
C SER A 131 -10.52 2.50 -4.14
N GLY A 132 -10.01 2.07 -5.28
CA GLY A 132 -8.59 2.05 -5.58
C GLY A 132 -8.34 1.52 -6.98
N PHE A 133 -7.13 1.66 -7.48
CA PHE A 133 -6.79 1.10 -8.79
C PHE A 133 -6.29 -0.33 -8.63
N LEU A 134 -7.03 -1.29 -9.20
CA LEU A 134 -6.68 -2.70 -9.19
C LEU A 134 -5.93 -3.10 -10.45
N LEU A 135 -4.73 -3.65 -10.26
CA LEU A 135 -3.93 -4.27 -11.31
C LEU A 135 -4.28 -5.77 -11.39
N ASN A 136 -4.60 -6.25 -12.58
CA ASN A 136 -4.86 -7.69 -12.81
C ASN A 136 -3.62 -8.48 -13.20
N GLN A 137 -2.48 -7.80 -13.36
CA GLN A 137 -1.20 -8.38 -13.78
C GLN A 137 -0.06 -7.75 -12.98
N LYS A 138 0.99 -8.52 -12.71
CA LYS A 138 2.21 -8.07 -12.01
C LYS A 138 3.28 -7.55 -12.99
N ASP A 139 2.83 -6.76 -13.96
CA ASP A 139 3.72 -6.09 -14.90
C ASP A 139 4.23 -4.77 -14.29
N PRO A 140 5.55 -4.61 -14.07
CA PRO A 140 6.11 -3.39 -13.51
C PRO A 140 5.92 -2.15 -14.40
N VAL A 141 5.85 -2.31 -15.72
CA VAL A 141 5.61 -1.20 -16.65
C VAL A 141 4.19 -0.68 -16.45
N LEU A 142 3.20 -1.56 -16.52
CA LEU A 142 1.81 -1.21 -16.26
C LEU A 142 1.63 -0.59 -14.87
N ALA A 143 2.22 -1.20 -13.83
CA ALA A 143 2.12 -0.68 -12.48
C ALA A 143 2.68 0.75 -12.39
N GLY A 144 3.86 1.01 -12.95
CA GLY A 144 4.46 2.33 -12.91
C GLY A 144 3.74 3.39 -13.76
N GLU A 145 3.14 3.01 -14.90
CA GLU A 145 2.26 3.89 -15.68
C GLU A 145 1.00 4.28 -14.89
N VAL A 146 0.39 3.31 -14.22
CA VAL A 146 -0.77 3.54 -13.35
C VAL A 146 -0.40 4.44 -12.17
N MET A 147 0.73 4.16 -11.50
CA MET A 147 1.25 5.03 -10.44
C MET A 147 1.38 6.47 -10.92
N HIS A 148 2.00 6.68 -12.09
CA HIS A 148 2.18 8.01 -12.67
C HIS A 148 0.85 8.70 -12.96
N ARG A 149 -0.10 7.99 -13.58
CA ARG A 149 -1.42 8.56 -13.87
C ARG A 149 -2.16 8.94 -12.59
N VAL A 150 -2.19 8.06 -11.59
CA VAL A 150 -2.83 8.36 -10.29
C VAL A 150 -2.20 9.57 -9.59
N LEU A 151 -0.91 9.80 -9.76
CA LEU A 151 -0.19 10.90 -9.13
C LEU A 151 -0.24 12.23 -9.89
N THR A 152 -0.63 12.22 -11.18
CA THR A 152 -0.59 13.43 -12.04
C THR A 152 -1.96 13.84 -12.58
N ASP A 153 -2.92 12.92 -12.64
CA ASP A 153 -4.31 13.19 -12.99
C ASP A 153 -5.08 13.54 -11.70
N GLU A 154 -5.19 14.83 -11.40
CA GLU A 154 -5.87 15.34 -10.21
C GLU A 154 -7.34 14.92 -10.14
N GLN A 155 -8.01 14.76 -11.28
CA GLN A 155 -9.40 14.32 -11.31
C GLN A 155 -9.52 12.84 -10.91
N LEU A 156 -8.66 11.99 -11.48
CA LEU A 156 -8.60 10.57 -11.10
C LEU A 156 -8.22 10.42 -9.62
N LYS A 157 -7.21 11.15 -9.15
CA LYS A 157 -6.80 11.14 -7.75
C LYS A 157 -7.96 11.51 -6.82
N ALA A 158 -8.64 12.62 -7.11
CA ALA A 158 -9.79 13.06 -6.32
C ALA A 158 -10.93 12.02 -6.30
N GLN A 159 -11.20 11.36 -7.44
CA GLN A 159 -12.19 10.28 -7.52
C GLN A 159 -11.82 9.08 -6.65
N LEU A 160 -10.57 8.64 -6.71
CA LEU A 160 -10.06 7.54 -5.87
C LEU A 160 -10.19 7.88 -4.39
N ILE A 161 -9.74 9.07 -3.97
CA ILE A 161 -9.84 9.50 -2.57
C ILE A 161 -11.28 9.61 -2.09
N ALA A 162 -12.19 10.14 -2.91
CA ALA A 162 -13.61 10.21 -2.58
C ALA A 162 -14.22 8.80 -2.41
N GLY A 163 -13.87 7.87 -3.30
CA GLY A 163 -14.25 6.46 -3.19
C GLY A 163 -13.71 5.82 -1.92
N GLN A 164 -12.43 6.08 -1.59
CA GLN A 164 -11.77 5.55 -0.39
C GLN A 164 -12.45 6.05 0.89
N LYS A 165 -12.78 7.34 0.93
CA LYS A 165 -13.50 7.94 2.04
C LYS A 165 -14.88 7.30 2.23
N LYS A 166 -15.61 7.04 1.14
CA LYS A 166 -16.89 6.32 1.20
C LYS A 166 -16.70 4.88 1.68
N ARG A 167 -15.67 4.19 1.20
CA ARG A 167 -15.38 2.80 1.59
C ARG A 167 -15.08 2.66 3.09
N LEU A 168 -14.44 3.65 3.71
CA LEU A 168 -14.22 3.67 5.16
C LEU A 168 -15.51 3.57 5.97
N GLU A 169 -16.63 4.09 5.45
CA GLU A 169 -17.92 3.99 6.13
C GLU A 169 -18.37 2.52 6.27
N ASP A 170 -17.92 1.61 5.39
CA ASP A 170 -18.23 0.18 5.49
C ASP A 170 -17.51 -0.50 6.66
N PHE A 171 -16.45 0.13 7.16
CA PHE A 171 -15.66 -0.34 8.29
C PHE A 171 -15.95 0.44 9.58
N SER A 172 -17.02 1.23 9.61
CA SER A 172 -17.44 1.93 10.83
C SER A 172 -17.83 0.93 11.90
N TYR A 173 -17.64 1.32 13.17
CA TYR A 173 -18.00 0.49 14.30
C TYR A 173 -19.47 0.09 14.27
N GLU A 174 -20.35 1.03 13.89
CA GLU A 174 -21.79 0.83 13.80
C GLU A 174 -22.15 -0.25 12.78
N LYS A 175 -21.58 -0.18 11.56
CA LYS A 175 -21.87 -1.19 10.52
C LYS A 175 -21.29 -2.55 10.87
N ILE A 176 -20.04 -2.61 11.36
CA ILE A 176 -19.41 -3.87 11.75
C ILE A 176 -20.17 -4.52 12.92
N SER A 177 -20.53 -3.74 13.93
CA SER A 177 -21.27 -4.23 15.11
C SER A 177 -22.66 -4.75 14.72
N ALA A 178 -23.37 -4.04 13.83
CA ALA A 178 -24.66 -4.48 13.31
C ALA A 178 -24.54 -5.81 12.53
N GLN A 179 -23.58 -5.92 11.60
CA GLN A 179 -23.34 -7.14 10.83
C GLN A 179 -22.96 -8.31 11.75
N LEU A 180 -22.02 -8.11 12.67
CA LEU A 180 -21.60 -9.14 13.61
C LEU A 180 -22.77 -9.62 14.48
N SER A 181 -23.58 -8.68 14.98
CA SER A 181 -24.77 -9.00 15.77
C SER A 181 -25.78 -9.83 14.98
N GLU A 182 -26.00 -9.51 13.70
CA GLU A 182 -26.87 -10.27 12.80
C GLU A 182 -26.36 -11.70 12.61
N TYR A 183 -25.07 -11.88 12.29
CA TYR A 183 -24.47 -13.20 12.16
C TYR A 183 -24.55 -14.02 13.45
N LEU A 184 -24.31 -13.39 14.61
CA LEU A 184 -24.41 -14.06 15.90
C LEU A 184 -25.85 -14.46 16.23
N ARG A 185 -26.85 -13.63 15.93
CA ARG A 185 -28.26 -13.98 16.13
C ARG A 185 -28.68 -15.16 15.27
N ALA A 186 -28.31 -15.14 13.98
CA ALA A 186 -28.55 -16.24 13.05
C ALA A 186 -27.87 -17.54 13.52
N PHE A 187 -26.64 -17.46 14.01
CA PHE A 187 -25.89 -18.61 14.51
C PHE A 187 -26.48 -19.19 15.81
N ILE A 188 -26.93 -18.34 16.73
CA ILE A 188 -27.48 -18.75 18.03
C ILE A 188 -28.94 -19.26 17.89
N GLY A 189 -29.60 -19.03 16.75
CA GLY A 189 -30.94 -19.56 16.48
C GLY A 189 -32.06 -18.83 17.19
N ARG A 190 -31.91 -17.53 17.43
CA ARG A 190 -33.03 -16.68 17.87
C ARG A 190 -33.59 -15.96 16.65
N GLU A 191 -34.75 -16.43 16.17
CA GLU A 191 -35.66 -15.65 15.31
C GLU A 191 -35.97 -14.28 15.94
#